data_AF-A0A524NDJ3-F1
#
_entry.id   AF-A0A524NDJ3-F1
#
_cell.length_a   1.000
_cell.length_b   1.000
_cell.length_c   1.000
_cell.angle_alpha   90.00
_cell.angle_beta   90.00
_cell.angle_gamma   90.00
#
_symmetry.space_group_name_H-M   'P 1'
#
loop_
_entity.id
_entity.type
_entity.pdbx_description
1 polymer ?
#
loop_
_entity_poly.entity_id
_entity_poly.type
_entity_poly.pdbx_seq_one_letter_code
_entity_poly.pdbx_strand_id
1 'polypeptide(L)'
;MKKALIDSLISFSKTHLLILLAFLALAIAYMSPILDGKVISQHDMTAFDGVRQELTKYHEETGEYSQWTNSLFSGMPAFHVGPSGKTPNVFSRIAGAVRLFITYRNPVAILFVYLLCFYVLLLVLRITPWIAAMGAIAFALSSYNLIILQPGHINKAYAIAYMAVVVAGILLTYRGKYLGGGLLFMLGLGLELYSNHLQITYYL
;
A
#
# COMPACT_ATOMS: atom_id res chain seq x y z
N MET A 1 15.02 -21.17 -31.22
CA MET A 1 15.33 -20.34 -30.02
C MET A 1 14.28 -19.27 -29.72
N LYS A 2 13.87 -18.42 -30.68
CA LYS A 2 12.86 -17.36 -30.44
C LYS A 2 11.48 -17.89 -29.98
N LYS A 3 10.96 -18.95 -30.59
CA LYS A 3 9.63 -19.52 -30.24
C LYS A 3 9.57 -20.05 -28.80
N ALA A 4 10.56 -20.86 -28.38
CA ALA A 4 10.63 -21.38 -27.01
C ALA A 4 10.76 -20.28 -25.94
N LEU A 5 11.51 -19.21 -26.22
CA LEU A 5 11.60 -18.05 -25.33
C LEU A 5 10.24 -17.33 -25.21
N ILE A 6 9.55 -17.13 -26.33
CA ILE A 6 8.21 -16.51 -26.37
C ILE A 6 7.21 -17.37 -25.61
N ASP A 7 7.19 -18.68 -25.84
CA ASP A 7 6.28 -19.61 -25.17
C ASP A 7 6.53 -19.64 -23.65
N SER A 8 7.81 -19.57 -23.24
CA SER A 8 8.19 -19.46 -21.82
C SER A 8 7.72 -18.14 -21.19
N LEU A 9 7.92 -17.00 -21.87
CA LEU A 9 7.45 -15.70 -21.40
C LEU A 9 5.92 -15.62 -21.31
N ILE A 10 5.21 -16.23 -22.27
CA ILE A 10 3.76 -16.32 -22.26
C ILE A 10 3.29 -17.16 -21.08
N SER A 11 3.88 -18.33 -20.87
CA SER A 11 3.54 -19.22 -19.74
C SER A 11 3.76 -18.51 -18.40
N PHE A 12 4.92 -17.88 -18.23
CA PHE A 12 5.26 -17.07 -17.06
C PHE A 12 4.21 -15.98 -16.81
N SER A 13 3.93 -15.16 -17.83
CA SER A 13 2.99 -14.04 -17.72
C SER A 13 1.57 -14.51 -17.40
N LYS A 14 1.13 -15.64 -18.00
CA LYS A 14 -0.17 -16.25 -17.72
C LYS A 14 -0.29 -16.69 -16.27
N THR A 15 0.74 -17.33 -15.70
CA THR A 15 0.72 -17.76 -14.29
C THR A 15 0.59 -16.56 -13.34
N HIS A 16 1.38 -15.52 -13.55
CA HIS A 16 1.30 -14.33 -12.70
C HIS A 16 -0.04 -13.60 -12.86
N LEU A 17 -0.55 -13.46 -14.07
CA LEU A 17 -1.86 -12.84 -14.32
C LEU A 17 -2.99 -13.60 -13.63
N LEU A 18 -2.99 -14.93 -13.71
CA LEU A 18 -3.99 -15.77 -13.05
C LEU A 18 -3.93 -15.59 -11.52
N ILE A 19 -2.73 -15.58 -10.94
CA ILE A 19 -2.55 -15.35 -9.50
C ILE A 19 -3.05 -13.96 -9.09
N LEU A 20 -2.76 -12.92 -9.87
CA LEU A 20 -3.24 -11.56 -9.59
C LEU A 20 -4.77 -11.46 -9.67
N LEU A 21 -5.40 -12.10 -10.65
CA LEU A 21 -6.86 -12.18 -10.74
C LEU A 21 -7.45 -12.96 -9.57
N ALA A 22 -6.81 -14.05 -9.15
CA ALA A 22 -7.22 -14.81 -7.98
C ALA A 22 -7.10 -13.99 -6.68
N PHE A 23 -6.05 -13.18 -6.54
CA PHE A 23 -5.90 -12.26 -5.40
C PHE A 23 -7.01 -11.21 -5.37
N LEU A 24 -7.35 -10.62 -6.52
CA LEU A 24 -8.44 -9.67 -6.61
C LEU A 24 -9.78 -10.32 -6.26
N ALA A 25 -10.06 -11.50 -6.81
CA ALA A 25 -11.27 -12.26 -6.51
C ALA A 25 -11.35 -12.63 -5.02
N LEU A 26 -10.24 -13.05 -4.42
CA LEU A 26 -10.16 -13.36 -2.99
C LEU A 26 -10.43 -12.12 -2.13
N ALA A 27 -9.82 -10.98 -2.48
CA ALA A 27 -10.02 -9.74 -1.75
C ALA A 27 -11.47 -9.26 -1.80
N ILE A 28 -12.12 -9.38 -2.97
CA ILE A 28 -13.55 -9.07 -3.14
C ILE A 28 -14.43 -10.06 -2.37
N ALA A 29 -14.14 -11.36 -2.43
CA ALA A 29 -14.91 -12.38 -1.74
C ALA A 29 -14.86 -12.20 -0.21
N TYR A 30 -13.67 -11.93 0.33
CA TYR A 30 -13.48 -11.70 1.75
C TYR A 30 -14.16 -10.40 2.21
N MET A 31 -14.06 -9.34 1.41
CA MET A 31 -14.70 -8.05 1.68
C MET A 31 -16.07 -7.91 0.98
N SER A 32 -16.76 -9.02 0.74
CA SER A 32 -18.03 -9.05 -0.01
C SER A 32 -19.13 -8.12 0.54
N PRO A 33 -19.22 -7.80 1.85
CA PRO A 33 -20.18 -6.82 2.34
C PRO A 33 -20.08 -5.44 1.66
N ILE A 34 -18.91 -5.09 1.09
CA ILE A 34 -18.73 -3.82 0.38
C ILE A 34 -19.57 -3.74 -0.90
N LEU A 35 -19.91 -4.89 -1.50
CA LEU A 35 -20.78 -4.96 -2.69
C LEU A 35 -22.22 -4.60 -2.34
N ASP A 36 -22.64 -4.82 -1.09
CA ASP A 36 -23.93 -4.37 -0.56
C ASP A 36 -23.92 -2.88 -0.18
N GLY A 37 -22.84 -2.15 -0.46
CA GLY A 37 -22.67 -0.76 -0.05
C GLY A 37 -22.34 -0.57 1.44
N LYS A 38 -22.04 -1.65 2.17
CA LYS A 38 -21.64 -1.55 3.59
C LYS A 38 -20.24 -0.97 3.67
N VAL A 39 -20.04 -0.05 4.61
CA VAL A 39 -18.76 0.59 4.90
C VAL A 39 -18.32 0.25 6.33
N ILE A 40 -17.02 0.14 6.53
CA ILE A 40 -16.44 -0.08 7.85
C ILE A 40 -16.50 1.26 8.60
N SER A 41 -17.08 1.24 9.81
CA SER A 41 -17.04 2.41 10.70
C SER A 41 -15.63 2.55 11.28
N GLN A 42 -14.87 3.52 10.76
CA GLN A 42 -13.47 3.75 11.07
C GLN A 42 -13.31 5.02 11.92
N HIS A 43 -13.27 4.87 13.24
CA HIS A 43 -13.20 6.00 14.17
C HIS A 43 -11.94 6.85 13.98
N ASP A 44 -10.80 6.25 13.62
CA ASP A 44 -9.56 7.00 13.35
C ASP A 44 -9.70 7.91 12.14
N MET A 45 -10.41 7.45 11.11
CA MET A 45 -10.65 8.24 9.91
C MET A 45 -11.55 9.43 10.22
N THR A 46 -12.59 9.23 11.04
CA THR A 46 -13.45 10.31 11.52
C THR A 46 -12.68 11.32 12.36
N ALA A 47 -11.85 10.84 13.29
CA ALA A 47 -10.99 11.70 14.11
C ALA A 47 -10.01 12.50 13.25
N PHE A 48 -9.37 11.84 12.28
CA PHE A 48 -8.45 12.46 11.32
C PHE A 48 -9.13 13.53 10.45
N ASP A 49 -10.35 13.28 9.99
CA ASP A 49 -11.13 14.26 9.24
C ASP A 49 -11.48 15.49 10.13
N GLY A 50 -11.75 15.27 11.43
CA GLY A 50 -11.92 16.35 12.42
C GLY A 50 -10.65 17.18 12.66
N VAL A 51 -9.50 16.53 12.83
CA VAL A 51 -8.18 17.20 12.93
C VAL A 51 -7.93 18.13 11.75
N ARG A 52 -8.35 17.70 10.55
CA ARG A 52 -8.11 18.43 9.30
C ARG A 52 -9.01 19.63 9.09
N GLN A 53 -10.10 19.73 9.85
CA GLN A 53 -11.13 20.74 9.60
C GLN A 53 -10.60 22.16 9.76
N GLU A 54 -9.85 22.45 10.83
CA GLU A 54 -9.23 23.77 11.05
C GLU A 54 -8.25 24.12 9.92
N LEU A 55 -7.39 23.18 9.53
CA LEU A 55 -6.40 23.41 8.47
C LEU A 55 -7.06 23.65 7.11
N THR A 56 -8.18 22.96 6.86
CA THR A 56 -8.96 23.12 5.63
C THR A 56 -9.63 24.48 5.60
N LYS A 57 -10.30 24.86 6.71
CA LYS A 57 -10.96 26.15 6.85
C LYS A 57 -9.97 27.33 6.74
N TYR A 58 -8.81 27.23 7.39
CA TYR A 58 -7.76 28.24 7.28
C TYR A 58 -7.32 28.45 5.82
N HIS A 59 -7.15 27.36 5.07
CA HIS A 59 -6.79 27.43 3.66
C HIS A 59 -7.91 28.03 2.79
N GLU A 60 -9.16 27.69 3.06
CA GLU A 60 -10.32 28.26 2.36
C GLU A 60 -10.46 29.77 2.59
N GLU A 61 -10.12 30.27 3.78
CA GLU A 61 -10.22 31.68 4.15
C GLU A 61 -9.03 32.53 3.66
N THR A 62 -7.81 31.98 3.73
CA THR A 62 -6.57 32.75 3.49
C THR A 62 -5.90 32.43 2.15
N GLY A 63 -6.21 31.28 1.55
CA GLY A 63 -5.48 30.72 0.42
C GLY A 63 -4.13 30.10 0.80
N GLU A 64 -3.69 30.18 2.06
CA GLU A 64 -2.40 29.66 2.52
C GLU A 64 -2.53 28.33 3.28
N TYR A 65 -1.47 27.51 3.27
CA TYR A 65 -1.45 26.27 4.04
C TYR A 65 -0.74 26.47 5.38
N SER A 66 -1.48 26.34 6.48
CA SER A 66 -0.87 26.34 7.82
C SER A 66 -0.03 25.08 8.05
N GLN A 67 1.15 25.27 8.65
CA GLN A 67 2.03 24.19 9.12
C GLN A 67 1.76 23.81 10.59
N TRP A 68 0.76 24.41 11.23
CA TRP A 68 0.38 24.17 12.62
C TRP A 68 -1.14 24.13 12.78
N THR A 69 -1.66 23.20 13.58
CA THR A 69 -3.08 23.15 13.96
C THR A 69 -3.21 23.25 15.47
N ASN A 70 -4.18 24.03 15.95
CA ASN A 70 -4.49 24.18 17.38
C ASN A 70 -5.60 23.22 17.82
N SER A 71 -6.22 22.49 16.88
CA SER A 71 -7.38 21.62 17.13
C SER A 71 -7.06 20.32 17.88
N LEU A 72 -5.78 20.00 18.12
CA LEU A 72 -5.39 18.90 18.99
C LEU A 72 -4.37 19.34 20.03
N PHE A 73 -4.65 18.98 21.28
CA PHE A 73 -3.81 19.29 22.43
C PHE A 73 -3.49 20.80 22.49
N SER A 74 -2.27 21.16 22.89
CA SER A 74 -1.75 22.55 22.84
C SER A 74 -1.24 22.94 21.44
N GLY A 75 -1.69 22.24 20.41
CA GLY A 75 -1.27 22.36 19.03
C GLY A 75 -0.27 21.29 18.58
N MET A 76 -0.22 21.06 17.27
CA MET A 76 0.70 20.11 16.64
C MET A 76 1.12 20.55 15.22
N PRO A 77 2.31 20.12 14.74
CA PRO A 77 2.70 20.33 13.35
C PRO A 77 1.75 19.67 12.35
N ALA A 78 1.42 20.37 11.28
CA ALA A 78 0.48 19.93 10.26
C ALA A 78 1.10 19.03 9.18
N PHE A 79 2.39 18.68 9.25
CA PHE A 79 3.05 17.91 8.18
C PHE A 79 2.39 16.55 7.90
N HIS A 80 1.84 15.88 8.92
CA HIS A 80 1.20 14.56 8.76
C HIS A 80 -0.31 14.63 8.56
N VAL A 81 -0.93 15.71 9.02
CA VAL A 81 -2.39 15.85 9.04
C VAL A 81 -2.90 16.85 8.03
N GLY A 82 -2.10 17.82 7.58
CA GLY A 82 -2.53 18.92 6.75
C GLY A 82 -2.63 18.62 5.24
N PRO A 83 -3.21 19.53 4.46
CA PRO A 83 -3.25 19.43 2.99
C PRO A 83 -1.85 19.49 2.36
N SER A 84 -0.94 20.21 3.01
CA SER A 84 0.47 20.40 2.62
C SER A 84 1.26 19.09 2.50
N GLY A 85 0.87 18.04 3.23
CA GLY A 85 1.55 16.73 3.19
C GLY A 85 1.20 15.85 1.98
N LYS A 86 0.26 16.25 1.12
CA LYS A 86 -0.19 15.48 -0.06
C LYS A 86 0.05 16.21 -1.38
N THR A 87 1.18 16.89 -1.54
CA THR A 87 1.60 17.35 -2.87
C THR A 87 1.66 16.14 -3.81
N PRO A 88 0.86 16.09 -4.90
CA PRO A 88 0.86 14.97 -5.81
C PRO A 88 2.26 14.77 -6.38
N ASN A 89 2.82 13.59 -6.18
CA ASN A 89 4.14 13.23 -6.70
C ASN A 89 4.02 11.97 -7.56
N VAL A 90 5.13 11.52 -8.13
CA VAL A 90 5.14 10.31 -8.97
C VAL A 90 4.65 9.09 -8.18
N PHE A 91 4.99 8.99 -6.89
CA PHE A 91 4.59 7.88 -6.03
C PHE A 91 3.08 7.86 -5.73
N SER A 92 2.39 9.01 -5.70
CA SER A 92 0.93 9.02 -5.54
C SER A 92 0.22 8.37 -6.73
N ARG A 93 0.73 8.59 -7.95
CA ARG A 93 0.24 7.95 -9.18
C ARG A 93 0.55 6.47 -9.21
N ILE A 94 1.78 6.08 -8.83
CA ILE A 94 2.18 4.67 -8.74
C ILE A 94 1.34 3.95 -7.68
N ALA A 95 1.13 4.55 -6.50
CA ALA A 95 0.26 3.99 -5.47
C ALA A 95 -1.18 3.83 -5.96
N GLY A 96 -1.68 4.78 -6.75
CA GLY A 96 -2.95 4.64 -7.48
C GLY A 96 -2.96 3.40 -8.36
N ALA A 97 -1.97 3.24 -9.24
CA ALA A 97 -1.88 2.10 -10.15
C ALA A 97 -1.75 0.75 -9.42
N VAL A 98 -0.93 0.68 -8.38
CA VAL A 98 -0.75 -0.52 -7.53
C VAL A 98 -2.07 -0.93 -6.85
N ARG A 99 -2.94 0.03 -6.55
CA ARG A 99 -4.28 -0.18 -5.99
C ARG A 99 -5.38 -0.32 -7.04
N LEU A 100 -5.02 -0.51 -8.32
CA LEU A 100 -5.97 -0.60 -9.44
C LEU A 100 -6.86 0.66 -9.58
N PHE A 101 -6.36 1.82 -9.15
CA PHE A 101 -7.07 3.09 -9.07
C PHE A 101 -8.33 3.07 -8.20
N ILE A 102 -8.47 2.07 -7.33
CA ILE A 102 -9.51 2.01 -6.32
C ILE A 102 -9.18 3.03 -5.20
N THR A 103 -10.22 3.62 -4.61
CA THR A 103 -10.10 4.55 -3.47
C THR A 103 -9.22 4.00 -2.36
N TYR A 104 -8.33 4.84 -1.81
CA TYR A 104 -7.35 4.42 -0.79
C TYR A 104 -7.97 3.86 0.50
N ARG A 105 -9.18 4.30 0.86
CA ARG A 105 -9.92 3.81 2.05
C ARG A 105 -10.55 2.43 1.81
N ASN A 106 -10.53 1.91 0.58
CA ASN A 106 -11.24 0.69 0.24
C ASN A 106 -10.48 -0.55 0.76
N PRO A 107 -11.11 -1.38 1.62
CA PRO A 107 -10.45 -2.56 2.20
C PRO A 107 -10.06 -3.62 1.16
N VAL A 108 -10.76 -3.73 0.02
CA VAL A 108 -10.39 -4.62 -1.09
C VAL A 108 -9.04 -4.19 -1.66
N ALA A 109 -8.83 -2.89 -1.86
CA ALA A 109 -7.58 -2.36 -2.39
C ALA A 109 -6.42 -2.60 -1.43
N ILE A 110 -6.64 -2.42 -0.12
CA ILE A 110 -5.62 -2.69 0.90
C ILE A 110 -5.23 -4.17 0.90
N LEU A 111 -6.22 -5.07 0.94
CA LEU A 111 -5.99 -6.51 0.97
C LEU A 111 -5.31 -7.01 -0.30
N PHE A 112 -5.70 -6.49 -1.47
CA PHE A 112 -5.02 -6.78 -2.73
C PHE A 112 -3.55 -6.34 -2.72
N VAL A 113 -3.25 -5.15 -2.18
CA VAL A 113 -1.87 -4.65 -2.09
C VAL A 113 -1.04 -5.48 -1.11
N TYR A 114 -1.59 -5.95 0.01
CA TYR A 114 -0.90 -6.92 0.88
C TYR A 114 -0.49 -8.19 0.11
N LEU A 115 -1.44 -8.78 -0.61
CA LEU A 115 -1.20 -9.99 -1.42
C LEU A 115 -0.12 -9.73 -2.48
N LEU A 116 -0.25 -8.65 -3.25
CA LEU A 116 0.66 -8.29 -4.33
C LEU A 116 2.08 -8.04 -3.83
N CYS A 117 2.25 -7.19 -2.81
CA CYS A 117 3.57 -6.78 -2.34
C CYS A 117 4.33 -7.94 -1.68
N PHE A 118 3.64 -8.76 -0.88
CA PHE A 118 4.27 -9.93 -0.26
C PHE A 118 4.57 -11.01 -1.29
N TYR A 119 3.71 -11.18 -2.31
CA TYR A 119 3.99 -12.08 -3.42
C TYR A 119 5.27 -11.70 -4.17
N VAL A 120 5.50 -10.41 -4.44
CA VAL A 120 6.74 -9.92 -5.06
C VAL A 120 7.97 -10.30 -4.21
N LEU A 121 7.90 -10.14 -2.89
CA LEU A 121 8.97 -10.55 -1.98
C LEU A 121 9.28 -12.05 -2.09
N LEU A 122 8.25 -12.90 -2.07
CA LEU A 122 8.41 -14.35 -2.15
C LEU A 122 8.98 -14.79 -3.50
N LEU A 123 8.61 -14.13 -4.60
CA LEU A 123 9.22 -14.34 -5.91
C LEU A 123 10.70 -13.95 -5.91
N VAL A 124 11.07 -12.83 -5.28
CA VAL A 124 12.47 -12.46 -5.09
C VAL A 124 13.21 -13.51 -4.28
N LEU A 125 12.59 -14.12 -3.27
CA LEU A 125 13.15 -15.23 -2.51
C LEU A 125 13.31 -16.54 -3.31
N ARG A 126 12.91 -16.55 -4.60
CA ARG A 126 12.95 -17.72 -5.51
C ARG A 126 11.99 -18.84 -5.11
N ILE A 127 10.90 -18.49 -4.44
CA ILE A 127 9.79 -19.42 -4.17
C ILE A 127 8.97 -19.57 -5.45
N THR A 128 8.49 -20.79 -5.73
CA THR A 128 7.68 -21.04 -6.94
C THR A 128 6.37 -20.24 -6.90
N PRO A 129 5.85 -19.76 -8.05
CA PRO A 129 4.70 -18.84 -8.08
C PRO A 129 3.49 -19.29 -7.26
N TRP A 130 3.13 -20.57 -7.33
CA TRP A 130 1.97 -21.09 -6.59
C TRP A 130 2.19 -21.14 -5.07
N ILE A 131 3.38 -21.52 -4.62
CA ILE A 131 3.73 -21.51 -3.19
C ILE A 131 3.85 -20.08 -2.68
N ALA A 132 4.44 -19.20 -3.49
CA ALA A 132 4.51 -17.78 -3.20
C ALA A 132 3.11 -17.16 -3.08
N ALA A 133 2.14 -17.59 -3.92
CA ALA A 133 0.76 -17.16 -3.80
C ALA A 133 0.14 -17.60 -2.47
N MET A 134 0.35 -18.84 -2.04
CA MET A 134 -0.12 -19.32 -0.73
C MET A 134 0.51 -18.54 0.43
N GLY A 135 1.81 -18.23 0.36
CA GLY A 135 2.49 -17.43 1.38
C GLY A 135 1.97 -16.00 1.44
N ALA A 136 1.67 -15.38 0.30
CA ALA A 136 1.01 -14.08 0.23
C ALA A 136 -0.38 -14.10 0.87
N ILE A 137 -1.18 -15.13 0.60
CA ILE A 137 -2.49 -15.32 1.23
C ILE A 137 -2.36 -15.45 2.75
N ALA A 138 -1.42 -16.27 3.23
CA ALA A 138 -1.18 -16.45 4.66
C ALA A 138 -0.77 -15.13 5.35
N PHE A 139 0.08 -14.33 4.70
CA PHE A 139 0.46 -13.02 5.20
C PHE A 139 -0.71 -12.03 5.21
N ALA A 140 -1.42 -11.89 4.09
CA ALA A 140 -2.50 -10.93 3.94
C ALA A 140 -3.68 -11.22 4.87
N LEU A 141 -4.00 -12.50 5.09
CA LEU A 141 -5.07 -12.95 5.98
C LEU A 141 -4.62 -13.19 7.43
N SER A 142 -3.40 -12.79 7.79
CA SER A 142 -2.97 -12.79 9.19
C SER A 142 -3.84 -11.86 10.02
N SER A 143 -4.15 -12.26 11.26
CA SER A 143 -5.15 -11.57 12.10
C SER A 143 -4.86 -10.07 12.25
N TYR A 144 -3.59 -9.70 12.43
CA TYR A 144 -3.18 -8.31 12.59
C TYR A 144 -3.49 -7.45 11.35
N ASN A 145 -3.17 -7.97 10.16
CA ASN A 145 -3.37 -7.26 8.89
C ASN A 145 -4.85 -7.03 8.56
N LEU A 146 -5.76 -7.79 9.17
CA LEU A 146 -7.21 -7.60 9.00
C LEU A 146 -7.79 -6.69 10.10
N ILE A 147 -7.40 -6.90 11.36
CA ILE A 147 -7.93 -6.14 12.49
C ILE A 147 -7.57 -4.64 12.39
N ILE A 148 -6.42 -4.31 11.80
CA ILE A 148 -5.96 -2.93 11.61
C ILE A 148 -6.85 -2.10 10.65
N LEU A 149 -7.66 -2.75 9.80
CA LEU A 149 -8.60 -2.06 8.90
C LEU A 149 -9.83 -1.55 9.65
N GLN A 150 -10.25 -2.24 10.72
CA GLN A 150 -11.43 -1.88 11.49
C GLN A 150 -11.35 -0.47 12.13
N PRO A 151 -10.27 -0.09 12.85
CA PRO A 151 -10.15 1.25 13.43
C PRO A 151 -9.93 2.34 12.38
N GLY A 152 -9.35 2.01 11.21
CA GLY A 152 -9.04 2.98 10.16
C GLY A 152 -7.56 3.32 10.01
N HIS A 153 -6.66 2.46 10.47
CA HIS A 153 -5.20 2.63 10.32
C HIS A 153 -4.73 2.34 8.88
N ILE A 154 -5.32 3.00 7.89
CA ILE A 154 -5.13 2.74 6.45
C ILE A 154 -3.68 3.01 6.00
N ASN A 155 -3.10 4.12 6.44
CA ASN A 155 -1.71 4.47 6.12
C ASN A 155 -0.73 3.42 6.65
N LYS A 156 -0.98 2.92 7.85
CA LYS A 156 -0.20 1.84 8.48
C LYS A 156 -0.30 0.54 7.69
N ALA A 157 -1.50 0.22 7.21
CA ALA A 157 -1.74 -0.98 6.44
C ALA A 157 -0.93 -0.97 5.12
N TYR A 158 -0.95 0.15 4.40
CA TYR A 158 -0.14 0.30 3.19
C TYR A 158 1.36 0.26 3.45
N ALA A 159 1.83 0.89 4.53
CA ALA A 159 3.24 0.83 4.93
C ALA A 159 3.70 -0.62 5.19
N ILE A 160 2.91 -1.41 5.93
CA ILE A 160 3.21 -2.84 6.15
C ILE A 160 3.27 -3.61 4.83
N ALA A 161 2.43 -3.28 3.84
CA ALA A 161 2.48 -3.91 2.53
C ALA A 161 3.76 -3.53 1.76
N TYR A 162 4.07 -2.22 1.68
CA TYR A 162 5.18 -1.72 0.88
C TYR A 162 6.56 -2.08 1.47
N MET A 163 6.66 -2.28 2.78
CA MET A 163 7.82 -2.89 3.43
C MET A 163 8.29 -4.16 2.72
N ALA A 164 7.37 -5.04 2.29
CA ALA A 164 7.76 -6.27 1.58
C ALA A 164 8.52 -5.98 0.28
N VAL A 165 8.15 -4.93 -0.44
CA VAL A 165 8.81 -4.49 -1.68
C VAL A 165 10.17 -3.86 -1.40
N VAL A 166 10.29 -3.09 -0.31
CA VAL A 166 11.58 -2.54 0.14
C VAL A 166 12.58 -3.66 0.40
N VAL A 167 12.18 -4.65 1.22
CA VAL A 167 13.01 -5.83 1.53
C VAL A 167 13.35 -6.62 0.26
N ALA A 168 12.39 -6.78 -0.66
CA ALA A 168 12.63 -7.44 -1.94
C ALA A 168 13.72 -6.72 -2.76
N GLY A 169 13.70 -5.39 -2.82
CA GLY A 169 14.73 -4.59 -3.49
C GLY A 169 16.11 -4.73 -2.86
N ILE A 170 16.18 -4.68 -1.52
CA ILE A 170 17.42 -4.89 -0.75
C ILE A 170 18.00 -6.28 -1.06
N LEU A 171 17.19 -7.33 -1.00
CA LEU A 171 17.62 -8.71 -1.26
C LEU A 171 18.14 -8.91 -2.68
N LEU A 172 17.52 -8.30 -3.69
CA LEU A 172 18.02 -8.35 -5.07
C LEU A 172 19.38 -7.65 -5.20
N THR A 173 19.54 -6.52 -4.52
CA THR A 173 20.78 -5.75 -4.51
C THR A 173 21.92 -6.56 -3.89
N TYR A 174 21.69 -7.21 -2.74
CA TYR A 174 22.66 -8.12 -2.13
C TYR A 174 23.03 -9.33 -3.00
N ARG A 175 22.14 -9.72 -3.93
CA ARG A 175 22.38 -10.80 -4.90
C ARG A 175 23.07 -10.33 -6.18
N GLY A 176 23.66 -9.13 -6.18
CA GLY A 176 24.41 -8.57 -7.31
C GLY A 176 23.54 -7.98 -8.42
N LYS A 177 22.21 -7.94 -8.27
CA LYS A 177 21.30 -7.30 -9.24
C LYS A 177 21.10 -5.83 -8.92
N TYR A 178 22.17 -5.04 -8.96
CA TYR A 178 22.17 -3.65 -8.48
C TYR A 178 21.11 -2.76 -9.12
N LEU A 179 20.96 -2.80 -10.45
CA LEU A 179 19.97 -1.97 -11.14
C LEU A 179 18.54 -2.40 -10.84
N GLY A 180 18.22 -3.70 -11.00
CA GLY A 180 16.87 -4.20 -10.75
C GLY A 180 16.47 -4.14 -9.28
N GLY A 181 17.40 -4.44 -8.37
CA GLY A 181 17.21 -4.34 -6.93
C GLY A 181 17.11 -2.89 -6.45
N GLY A 182 17.96 -2.00 -6.95
CA GLY A 182 17.93 -0.57 -6.64
C GLY A 182 16.63 0.10 -7.11
N LEU A 183 16.15 -0.21 -8.32
CA LEU A 183 14.87 0.30 -8.82
C LEU A 183 13.68 -0.23 -7.99
N LEU A 184 13.69 -1.52 -7.63
CA LEU A 184 12.63 -2.09 -6.80
C LEU A 184 12.65 -1.52 -5.38
N PHE A 185 13.84 -1.29 -4.82
CA PHE A 185 14.04 -0.64 -3.53
C PHE A 185 13.53 0.81 -3.56
N MET A 186 13.90 1.59 -4.57
CA MET A 186 13.42 2.96 -4.75
C MET A 186 11.90 3.01 -4.86
N LEU A 187 11.30 2.07 -5.62
CA LEU A 187 9.85 1.98 -5.76
C LEU A 187 9.18 1.62 -4.43
N GLY A 188 9.68 0.61 -3.72
CA GLY A 188 9.18 0.23 -2.40
C GLY A 188 9.29 1.36 -1.39
N LEU A 189 10.47 1.98 -1.29
CA LEU A 189 10.75 3.03 -0.31
C LEU A 189 9.96 4.31 -0.62
N GLY A 190 9.82 4.66 -1.89
CA GLY A 190 9.00 5.80 -2.27
C GLY A 190 7.51 5.62 -1.97
N LEU A 191 6.98 4.40 -2.14
CA LEU A 191 5.61 4.06 -1.76
C LEU A 191 5.42 4.00 -0.24
N GLU A 192 6.42 3.50 0.48
CA GLU A 192 6.49 3.48 1.95
C GLU A 192 6.42 4.90 2.53
N LEU A 193 7.31 5.78 2.07
CA LEU A 193 7.34 7.19 2.49
C LEU A 193 6.07 7.94 2.08
N TYR A 194 5.51 7.65 0.90
CA TYR A 194 4.23 8.20 0.46
C TYR A 194 3.07 7.80 1.38
N SER A 195 3.11 6.62 1.99
CA SER A 195 2.08 6.17 2.95
C SER A 195 2.09 6.98 4.24
N ASN A 196 3.15 7.76 4.49
CA ASN A 196 3.27 8.74 5.57
C ASN A 196 2.99 8.13 6.95
N HIS A 197 3.59 6.97 7.22
CA HIS A 197 3.47 6.27 8.51
C HIS A 197 4.83 6.02 9.15
N LEU A 198 5.44 7.08 9.69
CA LEU A 198 6.81 7.09 10.21
C LEU A 198 7.16 5.94 11.15
N GLN A 199 6.22 5.50 12.00
CA GLN A 199 6.49 4.41 12.94
C GLN A 199 6.84 3.10 12.22
N ILE A 200 6.13 2.75 11.15
CA ILE A 200 6.42 1.51 10.40
C ILE A 200 7.72 1.68 9.64
N THR A 201 7.90 2.84 9.00
CA THR A 201 9.13 3.18 8.27
C THR A 201 10.37 3.19 9.17
N TYR A 202 10.23 3.54 10.45
CA TYR A 202 11.34 3.52 11.42
C TYR A 202 11.73 2.10 11.86
N TYR A 203 10.76 1.18 11.93
CA TYR A 203 11.01 -0.23 12.30
C TYR A 203 11.41 -1.13 11.11
N LEU A 204 11.41 -0.57 9.90
CA LEU A 204 11.85 -1.22 8.66
C LEU A 204 13.38 -1.33 8.58
#